data_AF-A0A7X8PZM4-F1
#
_entry.id   AF-A0A7X8PZM4-F1
#
_cell.length_a   1.000
_cell.length_b   1.000
_cell.length_c   1.000
_cell.angle_alpha   90.00
_cell.angle_beta   90.00
_cell.angle_gamma   90.00
#
_symmetry.space_group_name_H-M   'P 1'
#
loop_
_entity.id
_entity.type
_entity.pdbx_description
1 polymer ?
#
loop_
_entity_poly.entity_id
_entity_poly.type
_entity_poly.pdbx_seq_one_letter_code
_entity_poly.pdbx_strand_id
1 'polypeptide(L)'
;MIKSVLFKRQSSFVGIVVFLFITALFLSFSSFAYGAELKYGDVNGTGEVDSIDFAFMRSFLLGHISEFSVSNGMKAGDVNADGDVNSMDFGLMRKYLLGFINKFPAEDVPVVTPTPTATPKKGNVTYTLVKVSNPTSDQQDAYNRIESAMDKAVEFYNQYTTITKALTIYYEPSVSTADGNINGTIRFGSNRSYMNHITAMHEIAHTVGVGTSGRWTSLIVNKVYTGANGTAAIRAISGDNNAKISGDNTHFWPYGLNYTSEVKSDQDLINHCIIVDAMKKDGI
;
A
#
# COMPACT_ATOMS: atom_id res chain seq x y z
N MET A 1 72.32 -19.61 -45.88
CA MET A 1 71.30 -18.87 -46.68
C MET A 1 70.32 -19.91 -47.20
N ILE A 2 69.02 -19.96 -46.92
CA ILE A 2 67.99 -19.07 -46.35
C ILE A 2 67.00 -20.04 -45.65
N LYS A 3 66.64 -19.82 -44.37
CA LYS A 3 65.52 -20.56 -43.74
C LYS A 3 64.25 -19.74 -43.93
N SER A 4 63.27 -20.32 -44.60
CA SER A 4 61.92 -19.78 -44.75
C SER A 4 61.20 -19.81 -43.40
N VAL A 5 60.66 -18.66 -42.99
CA VAL A 5 59.75 -18.54 -41.85
C VAL A 5 58.34 -18.76 -42.36
N LEU A 6 57.77 -19.94 -42.08
CA LEU A 6 56.35 -20.19 -42.29
C LEU A 6 55.58 -19.72 -41.04
N PHE A 7 54.91 -18.57 -41.15
CA PHE A 7 54.02 -18.06 -40.13
C PHE A 7 52.72 -18.88 -40.14
N LYS A 8 52.57 -19.81 -39.20
CA LYS A 8 51.33 -20.57 -39.01
C LYS A 8 50.33 -19.69 -38.25
N ARG A 9 49.43 -19.04 -38.97
CA ARG A 9 48.28 -18.27 -38.44
C ARG A 9 47.42 -19.20 -37.58
N GLN A 10 47.55 -19.11 -36.26
CA GLN A 10 46.65 -19.82 -35.36
C GLN A 10 45.27 -19.17 -35.41
N SER A 11 44.34 -19.97 -35.94
CA SER A 11 42.87 -19.91 -35.83
C SER A 11 42.32 -18.95 -34.76
N SER A 12 41.61 -17.93 -35.22
CA SER A 12 40.83 -16.95 -34.44
C SER A 12 39.50 -17.50 -33.89
N PHE A 13 39.38 -18.81 -33.73
CA PHE A 13 38.09 -19.44 -33.38
C PHE A 13 37.77 -19.31 -31.88
N VAL A 14 38.77 -19.32 -31.01
CA VAL A 14 38.59 -19.21 -29.55
C VAL A 14 38.12 -17.81 -29.14
N GLY A 15 38.59 -16.75 -29.81
CA GLY A 15 38.17 -15.37 -29.52
C GLY A 15 36.71 -15.09 -29.91
N ILE A 16 36.21 -15.71 -30.98
CA ILE A 16 34.83 -15.52 -31.47
C ILE A 16 33.82 -16.24 -30.56
N VAL A 17 34.17 -17.42 -30.04
CA VAL A 17 33.29 -18.18 -29.13
C VAL A 17 33.20 -17.53 -27.74
N VAL A 18 34.29 -16.93 -27.24
CA VAL A 18 34.29 -16.20 -25.96
C VAL A 18 33.53 -14.86 -26.08
N PHE A 19 33.64 -14.15 -27.21
CA PHE A 19 32.89 -12.92 -27.44
C PHE A 19 31.37 -13.17 -27.53
N LEU A 20 30.94 -14.25 -28.21
CA LEU A 20 29.52 -14.62 -28.32
C LEU A 20 28.92 -15.08 -26.97
N PHE A 21 29.70 -15.69 -26.08
CA PHE A 21 29.24 -16.07 -24.73
C PHE A 21 29.16 -14.87 -23.77
N ILE A 22 30.06 -13.89 -23.87
CA ILE A 22 30.02 -12.68 -23.02
C ILE A 22 28.91 -11.72 -23.45
N THR A 23 28.57 -11.64 -24.75
CA THR A 23 27.40 -10.88 -25.22
C THR A 23 26.07 -11.55 -24.87
N ALA A 24 26.02 -12.89 -24.81
CA ALA A 24 24.82 -13.63 -24.40
C ALA A 24 24.57 -13.62 -22.87
N LEU A 25 25.60 -13.33 -22.06
CA LEU A 25 25.47 -13.21 -20.60
C LEU A 25 25.10 -11.79 -20.14
N PHE A 26 25.17 -10.78 -21.03
CA PHE A 26 24.73 -9.41 -20.77
C PHE A 26 23.29 -9.10 -21.20
N LEU A 27 22.58 -10.07 -21.80
CA LEU A 27 21.17 -9.93 -22.21
C LEU A 27 20.18 -10.62 -21.23
N SER A 28 20.65 -11.18 -20.12
CA SER A 28 19.83 -11.99 -19.20
C SER A 28 19.63 -11.40 -17.80
N PHE A 29 19.99 -10.14 -17.56
CA PHE A 29 19.57 -9.42 -16.35
C PHE A 29 19.12 -8.00 -16.68
N SER A 30 17.88 -7.89 -17.10
CA SER A 30 17.13 -6.64 -17.09
C SER A 30 15.71 -6.95 -16.65
N SER A 31 15.57 -7.47 -15.44
CA SER A 31 14.30 -7.34 -14.71
C SER A 31 14.20 -5.88 -14.25
N PHE A 32 14.01 -4.97 -15.20
CA PHE A 32 13.40 -3.70 -14.88
C PHE A 32 11.99 -4.06 -14.42
N ALA A 33 11.78 -4.09 -13.11
CA ALA A 33 10.46 -3.91 -12.56
C ALA A 33 10.05 -2.48 -12.92
N TYR A 34 9.54 -2.31 -14.14
CA TYR A 34 8.82 -1.11 -14.52
C TYR A 34 7.58 -1.13 -13.63
N GLY A 35 7.54 -0.25 -12.63
CA GLY A 35 6.27 0.03 -11.96
C GLY A 35 5.34 0.60 -13.02
N ALA A 36 4.42 -0.23 -13.52
CA ALA A 36 3.54 0.15 -14.61
C ALA A 36 2.82 1.45 -14.23
N GLU A 37 3.04 2.49 -15.04
CA GLU A 37 2.31 3.74 -14.96
C GLU A 37 0.80 3.42 -15.00
N LEU A 38 0.02 4.03 -14.12
CA LEU A 38 -1.41 3.76 -14.04
C LEU A 38 -2.08 4.19 -15.36
N LYS A 39 -2.59 3.22 -16.11
CA LYS A 39 -3.38 3.43 -17.33
C LYS A 39 -4.77 2.83 -17.14
N TYR A 40 -5.81 3.66 -17.21
CA TYR A 40 -7.19 3.19 -17.07
C TYR A 40 -7.53 2.19 -18.19
N GLY A 41 -8.13 1.07 -17.81
CA GLY A 41 -8.44 -0.05 -18.68
C GLY A 41 -7.33 -1.11 -18.82
N ASP A 42 -6.09 -0.83 -18.40
CA ASP A 42 -4.96 -1.79 -18.45
C ASP A 42 -4.87 -2.55 -17.12
N VAL A 43 -5.66 -3.61 -17.00
CA VAL A 43 -5.77 -4.37 -15.73
C VAL A 43 -4.69 -5.44 -15.60
N ASN A 44 -3.95 -5.72 -16.67
CA ASN A 44 -2.84 -6.67 -16.66
C ASN A 44 -1.45 -6.00 -16.67
N GLY A 45 -1.38 -4.67 -16.75
CA GLY A 45 -0.18 -3.83 -16.66
C GLY A 45 0.75 -3.96 -17.86
N THR A 46 0.20 -4.25 -19.04
CA THR A 46 0.99 -4.42 -20.27
C THR A 46 1.29 -3.09 -20.98
N GLY A 47 0.67 -2.01 -20.54
CA GLY A 47 0.72 -0.70 -21.18
C GLY A 47 -0.30 -0.52 -22.29
N GLU A 48 -1.09 -1.54 -22.64
CA GLU A 48 -2.13 -1.51 -23.66
C GLU A 48 -3.51 -1.74 -23.04
N VAL A 49 -4.58 -1.27 -23.72
CA VAL A 49 -5.97 -1.51 -23.30
C VAL A 49 -6.65 -2.28 -24.41
N ASP A 50 -6.79 -3.60 -24.23
CA ASP A 50 -7.25 -4.48 -25.29
C ASP A 50 -8.25 -5.57 -24.83
N SER A 51 -8.48 -6.55 -25.71
CA SER A 51 -9.43 -7.65 -25.46
C SER A 51 -9.02 -8.58 -24.31
N ILE A 52 -7.74 -8.61 -23.94
CA ILE A 52 -7.20 -9.39 -22.82
C ILE A 52 -7.64 -8.76 -21.50
N ASP A 53 -7.52 -7.43 -21.37
CA ASP A 53 -8.01 -6.70 -20.21
C ASP A 53 -9.52 -6.88 -20.01
N PHE A 54 -10.26 -6.82 -21.13
CA PHE A 54 -11.69 -7.09 -21.13
C PHE A 54 -12.04 -8.52 -20.67
N ALA A 55 -11.21 -9.51 -21.03
CA ALA A 55 -11.39 -10.89 -20.56
C ALA A 55 -11.11 -11.01 -19.06
N PHE A 56 -10.09 -10.33 -18.53
CA PHE A 56 -9.81 -10.29 -17.10
C PHE A 56 -10.93 -9.60 -16.32
N MET A 57 -11.46 -8.48 -16.81
CA MET A 57 -12.61 -7.82 -16.20
C MET A 57 -13.84 -8.74 -16.14
N ARG A 58 -14.13 -9.48 -17.23
CA ARG A 58 -15.19 -10.49 -17.21
C ARG A 58 -14.92 -11.59 -16.18
N SER A 59 -13.68 -12.07 -16.11
CA SER A 59 -13.25 -13.08 -15.15
C SER A 59 -13.49 -12.61 -13.70
N PHE A 60 -13.13 -11.36 -13.42
CA PHE A 60 -13.31 -10.70 -12.13
C PHE A 60 -14.80 -10.58 -11.76
N LEU A 61 -15.63 -10.06 -12.68
CA LEU A 61 -17.07 -9.89 -12.43
C LEU A 61 -17.83 -11.21 -12.26
N LEU A 62 -17.31 -12.31 -12.83
CA LEU A 62 -17.86 -13.65 -12.66
C LEU A 62 -17.30 -14.38 -11.43
N GLY A 63 -16.38 -13.76 -10.67
CA GLY A 63 -15.75 -14.34 -9.49
C GLY A 63 -14.77 -15.47 -9.80
N HIS A 64 -14.30 -15.59 -11.04
CA HIS A 64 -13.24 -16.55 -11.39
C HIS A 64 -11.86 -16.07 -10.91
N ILE A 65 -11.69 -14.76 -10.73
CA ILE A 65 -10.55 -14.14 -10.04
C ILE A 65 -11.09 -13.13 -9.03
N SER A 66 -10.39 -12.96 -7.90
CA SER A 66 -10.74 -11.98 -6.86
C SER A 66 -9.91 -10.70 -6.91
N GLU A 67 -8.85 -10.68 -7.73
CA GLU A 67 -7.93 -9.55 -7.92
C GLU A 67 -7.24 -9.68 -9.28
N PHE A 68 -6.70 -8.58 -9.77
CA PHE A 68 -5.85 -8.56 -10.97
C PHE A 68 -4.38 -8.80 -10.61
N SER A 69 -3.58 -9.29 -11.56
CA SER A 69 -2.19 -9.67 -11.33
C SER A 69 -1.23 -8.50 -11.06
N VAL A 70 -1.68 -7.26 -11.25
CA VAL A 70 -0.88 -6.05 -11.07
C VAL A 70 -1.38 -5.20 -9.91
N SER A 71 -0.45 -4.56 -9.19
CA SER A 71 -0.75 -3.81 -7.96
C SER A 71 -1.80 -2.71 -8.15
N ASN A 72 -1.86 -2.13 -9.36
CA ASN A 72 -2.81 -1.08 -9.71
C ASN A 72 -4.04 -1.59 -10.46
N GLY A 73 -4.20 -2.90 -10.66
CA GLY A 73 -5.21 -3.44 -11.59
C GLY A 73 -6.64 -3.14 -11.17
N MET A 74 -6.93 -3.10 -9.87
CA MET A 74 -8.24 -2.68 -9.35
C MET A 74 -8.54 -1.21 -9.69
N LYS A 75 -7.54 -0.34 -9.60
CA LYS A 75 -7.65 1.08 -9.94
C LYS A 75 -7.71 1.31 -11.46
N ALA A 76 -7.00 0.48 -12.24
CA ALA A 76 -7.09 0.50 -13.69
C ALA A 76 -8.46 0.00 -14.19
N GLY A 77 -9.09 -0.94 -13.47
CA GLY A 77 -10.41 -1.50 -13.80
C GLY A 77 -11.59 -0.59 -13.48
N ASP A 78 -11.44 0.35 -12.55
CA ASP A 78 -12.43 1.40 -12.23
C ASP A 78 -12.28 2.55 -13.24
N VAL A 79 -12.90 2.37 -14.41
CA VAL A 79 -12.74 3.27 -15.56
C VAL A 79 -13.74 4.42 -15.57
N ASN A 80 -14.71 4.43 -14.65
CA ASN A 80 -15.56 5.60 -14.40
C ASN A 80 -15.19 6.38 -13.14
N ALA A 81 -14.23 5.90 -12.35
CA ALA A 81 -13.76 6.48 -11.09
C ALA A 81 -14.85 6.57 -10.01
N ASP A 82 -15.75 5.59 -9.96
CA ASP A 82 -16.79 5.52 -8.93
C ASP A 82 -16.37 4.75 -7.67
N GLY A 83 -15.18 4.15 -7.68
CA GLY A 83 -14.57 3.43 -6.57
C GLY A 83 -14.81 1.92 -6.57
N ASP A 84 -15.64 1.41 -7.48
CA ASP A 84 -15.94 -0.01 -7.63
C ASP A 84 -15.59 -0.52 -9.04
N VAL A 85 -15.16 -1.77 -9.15
CA VAL A 85 -14.99 -2.44 -10.45
C VAL A 85 -16.23 -3.29 -10.70
N ASN A 86 -17.14 -2.83 -11.56
CA ASN A 86 -18.44 -3.48 -11.75
C ASN A 86 -18.88 -3.52 -13.23
N SER A 87 -20.15 -3.85 -13.46
CA SER A 87 -20.72 -3.99 -14.81
C SER A 87 -20.74 -2.68 -15.62
N MET A 88 -20.65 -1.52 -14.96
CA MET A 88 -20.56 -0.22 -15.62
C MET A 88 -19.20 -0.04 -16.29
N ASP A 89 -18.12 -0.38 -15.61
CA ASP A 89 -16.74 -0.37 -16.13
C ASP A 89 -16.59 -1.30 -17.32
N PHE A 90 -17.12 -2.51 -17.19
CA PHE A 90 -17.15 -3.48 -18.26
C PHE A 90 -17.88 -2.96 -19.51
N GLY A 91 -18.98 -2.22 -19.31
CA GLY A 91 -19.69 -1.54 -20.38
C GLY A 91 -18.87 -0.43 -21.06
N LEU A 92 -18.10 0.32 -20.29
CA LEU A 92 -17.21 1.38 -20.79
C LEU A 92 -16.01 0.82 -21.54
N MET A 93 -15.38 -0.25 -21.04
CA MET A 93 -14.33 -0.96 -21.76
C MET A 93 -14.79 -1.48 -23.11
N ARG A 94 -16.01 -2.04 -23.17
CA ARG A 94 -16.62 -2.44 -24.46
C ARG A 94 -16.77 -1.23 -25.40
N LYS A 95 -17.22 -0.08 -24.91
CA LYS A 95 -17.35 1.13 -25.74
C LYS A 95 -15.98 1.60 -26.26
N TYR A 96 -14.94 1.53 -25.44
CA TYR A 96 -13.57 1.90 -25.79
C TYR A 96 -13.00 0.99 -26.87
N LEU A 97 -13.08 -0.33 -26.69
CA LEU A 97 -12.60 -1.31 -27.70
C LEU A 97 -13.34 -1.22 -29.04
N LEU A 98 -14.57 -0.70 -29.03
CA LEU A 98 -15.38 -0.47 -30.22
C LEU A 98 -15.17 0.92 -30.84
N GLY A 99 -14.34 1.78 -30.25
CA GLY A 99 -14.06 3.12 -30.74
C GLY A 99 -15.19 4.14 -30.55
N PHE A 100 -16.19 3.85 -29.71
CA PHE A 100 -17.24 4.81 -29.36
C PHE A 100 -16.75 5.89 -28.39
N ILE A 101 -15.72 5.57 -27.62
CA ILE A 101 -14.98 6.49 -26.77
C ILE A 101 -13.49 6.27 -27.03
N ASN A 102 -12.69 7.34 -27.00
CA ASN A 102 -11.24 7.30 -27.19
C ASN A 102 -10.46 7.55 -25.89
N LYS A 103 -11.18 7.70 -24.78
CA LYS A 103 -10.70 7.86 -23.42
C LYS A 103 -11.82 7.44 -22.46
N PHE A 104 -11.46 6.99 -21.26
CA PHE A 104 -12.40 6.64 -20.22
C PHE A 104 -12.87 7.86 -19.43
N PRO A 105 -14.09 7.82 -18.85
CA PRO A 105 -14.56 8.90 -17.96
C PRO A 105 -13.60 9.17 -16.80
N ALA A 106 -12.95 8.15 -16.23
CA ALA A 106 -11.94 8.32 -15.19
C ALA A 106 -10.73 9.19 -15.61
N GLU A 107 -10.46 9.32 -16.91
CA GLU A 107 -9.41 10.20 -17.45
C GLU A 107 -9.87 11.66 -17.55
N ASP A 108 -11.19 11.89 -17.64
CA ASP A 108 -11.82 13.22 -17.69
C ASP A 108 -12.24 13.75 -16.32
N VAL A 109 -12.34 12.87 -15.33
CA VAL A 109 -12.44 13.25 -13.94
C VAL A 109 -11.11 13.90 -13.57
N PRO A 110 -11.04 15.23 -13.35
CA PRO A 110 -9.81 15.83 -12.83
C PRO A 110 -9.64 15.22 -11.44
N VAL A 111 -8.74 14.24 -11.27
CA VAL A 111 -8.55 13.41 -10.05
C VAL A 111 -9.40 13.99 -8.94
N VAL A 112 -10.67 13.58 -8.85
CA VAL A 112 -11.53 14.07 -7.78
C VAL A 112 -11.08 13.26 -6.58
N THR A 113 -9.92 13.66 -6.06
CA THR A 113 -9.63 13.51 -4.65
C THR A 113 -10.90 14.01 -3.96
N PRO A 114 -11.58 13.18 -3.14
CA PRO A 114 -12.77 13.61 -2.42
C PRO A 114 -12.44 14.96 -1.79
N THR A 115 -13.22 16.01 -2.10
CA THR A 115 -12.89 17.39 -1.74
C THR A 115 -12.48 17.47 -0.25
N PRO A 116 -11.20 17.66 0.08
CA PRO A 116 -10.80 18.07 1.41
C PRO A 116 -10.71 19.59 1.36
N THR A 117 -11.70 20.29 1.92
CA THR A 117 -11.52 21.73 2.13
C THR A 117 -10.44 21.93 3.21
N ALA A 118 -9.23 22.21 2.72
CA ALA A 118 -7.97 22.65 3.35
C ALA A 118 -7.26 21.71 4.36
N THR A 119 -6.17 21.06 3.92
CA THR A 119 -4.97 20.83 4.77
C THR A 119 -4.50 22.18 5.34
N PRO A 120 -4.04 22.28 6.61
CA PRO A 120 -2.91 21.50 7.07
C PRO A 120 -3.15 20.88 8.44
N LYS A 121 -3.38 19.58 8.50
CA LYS A 121 -2.96 18.85 9.69
C LYS A 121 -1.50 18.49 9.47
N LYS A 122 -0.67 18.83 10.46
CA LYS A 122 0.79 18.74 10.51
C LYS A 122 1.14 18.01 11.79
N GLY A 123 0.74 16.76 11.88
CA GLY A 123 1.30 15.89 12.89
C GLY A 123 2.83 15.95 12.83
N ASN A 124 3.46 15.57 13.93
CA ASN A 124 4.90 15.36 13.97
C ASN A 124 5.16 13.95 14.48
N VAL A 125 4.55 12.98 13.79
CA VAL A 125 4.91 11.59 13.90
C VAL A 125 6.21 11.41 13.12
N THR A 126 7.23 10.90 13.79
CA THR A 126 8.54 10.61 13.21
C THR A 126 8.94 9.21 13.64
N TYR A 127 9.76 8.53 12.85
CA TYR A 127 10.27 7.23 13.25
C TYR A 127 11.78 7.12 13.08
N THR A 128 12.38 6.23 13.84
CA THR A 128 13.73 5.72 13.61
C THR A 128 13.65 4.21 13.55
N LEU A 129 14.06 3.61 12.43
CA LEU A 129 14.22 2.17 12.30
C LEU A 129 15.60 1.76 12.80
N VAL A 130 15.63 0.92 13.84
CA VAL A 130 16.88 0.39 14.39
C VAL A 130 17.41 -0.70 13.46
N LYS A 131 18.58 -0.43 12.87
CA LYS A 131 19.29 -1.32 11.96
C LYS A 131 20.63 -1.74 12.54
N VAL A 132 21.02 -2.99 12.31
CA VAL A 132 22.38 -3.46 12.57
C VAL A 132 23.34 -2.95 11.48
N SER A 133 24.63 -2.83 11.79
CA SER A 133 25.63 -2.27 10.84
C SER A 133 25.91 -3.18 9.63
N ASN A 134 25.76 -4.50 9.77
CA ASN A 134 25.98 -5.49 8.72
C ASN A 134 24.76 -6.40 8.62
N PRO A 135 23.67 -5.96 7.95
CA PRO A 135 22.44 -6.72 7.89
C PRO A 135 22.58 -7.97 7.03
N THR A 136 21.87 -9.04 7.41
CA THR A 136 21.63 -10.18 6.52
C THR A 136 20.71 -9.79 5.36
N SER A 137 20.64 -10.62 4.32
CA SER A 137 19.70 -10.40 3.21
C SER A 137 18.24 -10.33 3.67
N ASP A 138 17.88 -11.14 4.68
CA ASP A 138 16.55 -11.13 5.28
C ASP A 138 16.28 -9.80 5.99
N GLN A 139 17.22 -9.35 6.83
CA GLN A 139 17.10 -8.06 7.53
C GLN A 139 17.02 -6.89 6.54
N GLN A 140 17.81 -6.91 5.46
CA GLN A 140 17.77 -5.85 4.46
C GLN A 140 16.41 -5.78 3.73
N ASP A 141 15.84 -6.92 3.34
CA ASP A 141 14.49 -6.97 2.75
C ASP A 141 13.42 -6.48 3.74
N ALA A 142 13.49 -6.92 5.00
CA ALA A 142 12.58 -6.46 6.05
C ALA A 142 12.68 -4.95 6.25
N TYR A 143 13.90 -4.41 6.35
CA TYR A 143 14.12 -2.98 6.55
C TYR A 143 13.54 -2.14 5.42
N ASN A 144 13.76 -2.54 4.15
CA ASN A 144 13.24 -1.79 3.00
C ASN A 144 11.69 -1.75 3.00
N ARG A 145 11.05 -2.87 3.37
CA ARG A 145 9.58 -2.96 3.44
C ARG A 145 9.02 -2.15 4.61
N ILE A 146 9.65 -2.26 5.78
CA ILE A 146 9.26 -1.50 6.97
C ILE A 146 9.42 0.00 6.73
N GLU A 147 10.51 0.45 6.10
CA GLU A 147 10.68 1.86 5.74
C GLU A 147 9.58 2.33 4.80
N SER A 148 9.31 1.60 3.72
CA SER A 148 8.22 1.96 2.81
C SER A 148 6.83 2.00 3.49
N ALA A 149 6.57 1.06 4.40
CA ALA A 149 5.34 1.02 5.18
C ALA A 149 5.23 2.21 6.14
N MET A 150 6.30 2.49 6.88
CA MET A 150 6.36 3.56 7.87
C MET A 150 6.34 4.94 7.23
N ASP A 151 7.01 5.14 6.10
CA ASP A 151 7.01 6.39 5.35
C ASP A 151 5.58 6.78 4.94
N LYS A 152 4.83 5.87 4.33
CA LYS A 152 3.43 6.13 3.94
C LYS A 152 2.53 6.29 5.17
N ALA A 153 2.70 5.48 6.22
CA ALA A 153 1.90 5.61 7.43
C ALA A 153 2.12 6.96 8.13
N VAL A 154 3.38 7.40 8.24
CA VAL A 154 3.76 8.69 8.83
C VAL A 154 3.30 9.85 7.97
N GLU A 155 3.35 9.74 6.64
CA GLU A 155 2.78 10.72 5.73
C GLU A 155 1.29 10.96 6.02
N PHE A 156 0.48 9.90 6.10
CA PHE A 156 -0.95 10.00 6.40
C PHE A 156 -1.21 10.59 7.79
N TYR A 157 -0.52 10.09 8.81
CA TYR A 157 -0.66 10.63 10.17
C TYR A 157 -0.27 12.11 10.22
N ASN A 158 0.81 12.50 9.57
CA ASN A 158 1.25 13.89 9.57
C ASN A 158 0.30 14.79 8.78
N GLN A 159 -0.26 14.31 7.67
CA GLN A 159 -1.15 15.09 6.81
C GLN A 159 -2.57 15.23 7.38
N TYR A 160 -3.07 14.23 8.12
CA TYR A 160 -4.48 14.14 8.52
C TYR A 160 -4.72 14.13 10.04
N THR A 161 -3.66 14.23 10.85
CA THR A 161 -3.76 14.34 12.32
C THR A 161 -2.98 15.52 12.88
N THR A 162 -3.26 15.87 14.13
CA THR A 162 -2.46 16.83 14.93
C THR A 162 -1.51 16.12 15.90
N ILE A 163 -1.35 14.80 15.74
CA ILE A 163 -0.62 13.95 16.67
C ILE A 163 0.89 14.17 16.52
N THR A 164 1.58 14.26 17.65
CA THR A 164 3.05 14.28 17.71
C THR A 164 3.54 13.05 18.46
N LYS A 165 4.43 12.26 17.84
CA LYS A 165 4.97 11.03 18.43
C LYS A 165 6.31 10.68 17.80
N ALA A 166 7.34 10.50 18.62
CA ALA A 166 8.57 9.86 18.17
C ALA A 166 8.44 8.35 18.33
N LEU A 167 8.66 7.60 17.25
CA LEU A 167 8.55 6.15 17.20
C LEU A 167 9.91 5.50 17.05
N THR A 168 10.10 4.37 17.71
CA THR A 168 11.28 3.51 17.51
C THR A 168 10.83 2.18 16.94
N ILE A 169 11.29 1.86 15.74
CA ILE A 169 10.85 0.69 14.99
C ILE A 169 11.94 -0.38 15.03
N TYR A 170 11.53 -1.63 15.23
CA TYR A 170 12.42 -2.79 15.24
C TYR A 170 11.92 -3.85 14.26
N TYR A 171 12.86 -4.56 13.65
CA TYR A 171 12.60 -5.87 13.05
C TYR A 171 12.98 -6.94 14.07
N GLU A 172 12.00 -7.68 14.56
CA GLU A 172 12.14 -8.70 15.60
C GLU A 172 11.46 -10.00 15.12
N PRO A 173 12.20 -10.91 14.46
CA PRO A 173 11.63 -12.12 13.85
C PRO A 173 10.80 -13.01 14.77
N SER A 174 11.02 -12.91 16.10
CA SER A 174 10.28 -13.64 17.13
C SER A 174 8.86 -13.12 17.36
N VAL A 175 8.52 -11.92 16.87
CA VAL A 175 7.16 -11.39 16.85
C VAL A 175 6.38 -12.05 15.70
N SER A 176 5.16 -12.50 15.96
CA SER A 176 4.34 -13.20 14.96
C SER A 176 3.79 -12.28 13.86
N THR A 177 3.51 -11.03 14.21
CA THR A 177 2.80 -10.03 13.37
C THR A 177 3.54 -8.70 13.40
N ALA A 178 2.87 -7.60 13.76
CA ALA A 178 3.50 -6.43 14.36
C ALA A 178 2.89 -6.19 15.75
N ASP A 179 3.57 -5.41 16.59
CA ASP A 179 3.03 -4.91 17.85
C ASP A 179 3.52 -3.49 18.17
N GLY A 180 2.58 -2.61 18.46
CA GLY A 180 2.78 -1.23 18.89
C GLY A 180 2.53 -1.06 20.39
N ASN A 181 3.41 -0.32 21.06
CA ASN A 181 3.33 -0.07 22.50
C ASN A 181 3.21 1.43 22.79
N ILE A 182 2.50 1.78 23.86
CA ILE A 182 2.24 3.18 24.26
C ILE A 182 3.52 4.00 24.46
N ASN A 183 4.65 3.35 24.77
CA ASN A 183 5.96 4.01 24.88
C ASN A 183 6.53 4.51 23.53
N GLY A 184 5.90 4.18 22.39
CA GLY A 184 6.35 4.56 21.05
C GLY A 184 7.19 3.50 20.33
N THR A 185 7.34 2.30 20.88
CA THR A 185 8.00 1.19 20.15
C THR A 185 7.01 0.46 19.26
N ILE A 186 7.41 0.16 18.03
CA ILE A 186 6.70 -0.78 17.15
C ILE A 186 7.70 -1.86 16.72
N ARG A 187 7.28 -3.13 16.80
CA ARG A 187 8.08 -4.27 16.34
C ARG A 187 7.38 -4.94 15.19
N PHE A 188 8.08 -5.20 14.10
CA PHE A 188 7.61 -6.03 12.99
C PHE A 188 8.28 -7.40 13.05
N GLY A 189 7.45 -8.44 12.92
CA GLY A 189 7.82 -9.84 12.88
C GLY A 189 8.41 -10.29 11.55
N SER A 190 8.70 -11.59 11.45
CA SER A 190 9.29 -12.18 10.24
C SER A 190 8.34 -12.22 9.04
N ASN A 191 7.02 -12.19 9.24
CA ASN A 191 6.08 -12.31 8.14
C ASN A 191 5.91 -10.97 7.36
N ARG A 192 6.34 -10.98 6.09
CA ARG A 192 6.33 -9.82 5.19
C ARG A 192 4.94 -9.28 4.88
N SER A 193 3.88 -10.08 5.02
CA SER A 193 2.51 -9.61 4.81
C SER A 193 2.12 -8.49 5.78
N TYR A 194 2.75 -8.42 6.96
CA TYR A 194 2.51 -7.36 7.96
C TYR A 194 3.41 -6.13 7.78
N MET A 195 4.42 -6.17 6.91
CA MET A 195 5.30 -5.03 6.61
C MET A 195 4.68 -4.14 5.54
N ASN A 196 3.47 -3.65 5.81
CA ASN A 196 2.69 -2.80 4.92
C ASN A 196 2.15 -1.60 5.70
N HIS A 197 1.79 -0.54 4.97
CA HIS A 197 1.36 0.72 5.57
C HIS A 197 0.05 0.63 6.38
N ILE A 198 -0.85 -0.30 6.06
CA ILE A 198 -2.11 -0.50 6.81
C ILE A 198 -1.78 -1.01 8.21
N THR A 199 -0.95 -2.05 8.30
CA THR A 199 -0.45 -2.56 9.59
C THR A 199 0.34 -1.49 10.33
N ALA A 200 1.24 -0.76 9.65
CA ALA A 200 1.98 0.33 10.30
C ALA A 200 1.05 1.41 10.90
N MET A 201 0.00 1.83 10.17
CA MET A 201 -0.97 2.81 10.68
C MET A 201 -1.75 2.27 11.89
N HIS A 202 -2.13 1.00 11.85
CA HIS A 202 -2.76 0.31 12.98
C HIS A 202 -1.85 0.30 14.21
N GLU A 203 -0.58 -0.08 14.07
CA GLU A 203 0.36 -0.08 15.20
C GLU A 203 0.63 1.33 15.72
N ILE A 204 0.69 2.36 14.86
CA ILE A 204 0.78 3.75 15.31
C ILE A 204 -0.41 4.11 16.21
N ALA A 205 -1.63 3.67 15.88
CA ALA A 205 -2.82 3.89 16.71
C ALA A 205 -2.63 3.34 18.14
N HIS A 206 -2.04 2.14 18.26
CA HIS A 206 -1.67 1.57 19.55
C HIS A 206 -0.63 2.39 20.29
N THR A 207 0.37 2.96 19.62
CA THR A 207 1.38 3.81 20.28
C THR A 207 0.82 5.13 20.81
N VAL A 208 -0.36 5.54 20.33
CA VAL A 208 -0.98 6.81 20.72
C VAL A 208 -2.18 6.65 21.64
N GLY A 209 -2.60 5.43 21.98
CA GLY A 209 -3.53 5.16 23.08
C GLY A 209 -4.65 4.16 22.79
N VAL A 210 -4.85 3.76 21.53
CA VAL A 210 -5.87 2.76 21.17
C VAL A 210 -5.47 1.42 21.78
N GLY A 211 -6.33 0.80 22.59
CA GLY A 211 -6.05 -0.50 23.24
C GLY A 211 -4.96 -0.52 24.31
N THR A 212 -4.16 0.55 24.44
CA THR A 212 -2.95 0.57 25.28
C THR A 212 -2.98 1.65 26.36
N SER A 213 -3.80 2.69 26.20
CA SER A 213 -3.97 3.72 27.23
C SER A 213 -4.87 3.22 28.36
N GLY A 214 -4.61 3.68 29.60
CA GLY A 214 -5.52 3.41 30.72
C GLY A 214 -6.92 4.00 30.52
N ARG A 215 -7.06 5.02 29.66
CA ARG A 215 -8.36 5.62 29.33
C ARG A 215 -9.19 4.77 28.37
N TRP A 216 -8.56 3.96 27.51
CA TRP A 216 -9.22 3.18 26.46
C TRP A 216 -10.41 2.36 26.97
N THR A 217 -10.17 1.50 27.97
CA THR A 217 -11.19 0.56 28.48
C THR A 217 -12.39 1.28 29.09
N SER A 218 -12.18 2.46 29.69
CA SER A 218 -13.27 3.27 30.24
C SER A 218 -14.14 3.94 29.17
N LEU A 219 -13.63 4.09 27.94
CA LEU A 219 -14.37 4.62 26.80
C LEU A 219 -15.11 3.52 26.04
N ILE A 220 -14.75 2.24 26.22
CA ILE A 220 -15.49 1.11 25.66
C ILE A 220 -16.53 0.62 26.66
N VAL A 221 -17.80 0.96 26.45
CA VAL A 221 -18.93 0.54 27.28
C VAL A 221 -19.86 -0.33 26.43
N ASN A 222 -20.12 -1.55 26.89
CA ASN A 222 -20.96 -2.52 26.14
C ASN A 222 -20.50 -2.72 24.68
N LYS A 223 -19.18 -2.82 24.46
CA LYS A 223 -18.51 -2.95 23.15
C LYS A 223 -18.70 -1.75 22.20
N VAL A 224 -19.07 -0.59 22.73
CA VAL A 224 -19.22 0.65 21.98
C VAL A 224 -18.28 1.71 22.56
N TYR A 225 -17.55 2.39 21.69
CA TYR A 225 -16.76 3.56 22.06
C TYR A 225 -17.67 4.75 22.36
N THR A 226 -17.46 5.37 23.52
CA THR A 226 -18.33 6.41 24.09
C THR A 226 -17.69 7.79 24.15
N GLY A 227 -16.45 7.94 23.65
CA GLY A 227 -15.79 9.24 23.54
C GLY A 227 -16.55 10.17 22.59
N ALA A 228 -16.73 11.42 23.01
CA ALA A 228 -17.59 12.38 22.32
C ALA A 228 -17.01 12.76 20.95
N ASN A 229 -15.69 12.97 20.87
CA ASN A 229 -15.02 13.37 19.64
C ASN A 229 -14.97 12.21 18.64
N GLY A 230 -14.59 11.00 19.07
CA GLY A 230 -14.61 9.81 18.21
C GLY A 230 -16.01 9.50 17.68
N THR A 231 -17.04 9.62 18.53
CA THR A 231 -18.44 9.45 18.11
C THR A 231 -18.87 10.51 17.10
N ALA A 232 -18.48 11.78 17.29
CA ALA A 232 -18.76 12.82 16.32
C ALA A 232 -18.04 12.57 14.98
N ALA A 233 -16.80 12.10 15.02
CA ALA A 233 -16.01 11.79 13.83
C ALA A 233 -16.65 10.72 12.96
N ILE A 234 -17.08 9.58 13.54
CA ILE A 234 -17.71 8.52 12.75
C ILE A 234 -19.02 8.97 12.09
N ARG A 235 -19.82 9.77 12.78
CA ARG A 235 -21.08 10.30 12.25
C ARG A 235 -20.85 11.31 11.13
N ALA A 236 -19.80 12.11 11.22
CA ALA A 236 -19.41 13.03 10.16
C ALA A 236 -18.90 12.26 8.92
N ILE A 237 -18.14 11.19 9.11
CA ILE A 237 -17.65 10.32 8.03
C ILE A 237 -18.80 9.60 7.32
N SER A 238 -19.73 9.02 8.08
CA SER A 238 -20.82 8.19 7.51
C SER A 238 -22.03 8.99 7.04
N GLY A 239 -22.21 10.23 7.52
CA GLY A 239 -23.45 10.98 7.35
C GLY A 239 -24.63 10.45 8.17
N ASP A 240 -24.42 9.43 9.02
CA ASP A 240 -25.45 8.83 9.87
C ASP A 240 -25.27 9.26 11.33
N ASN A 241 -26.26 9.97 11.87
CA ASN A 241 -26.31 10.43 13.26
C ASN A 241 -26.37 9.29 14.30
N ASN A 242 -26.70 8.06 13.88
CA ASN A 242 -26.74 6.89 14.74
C ASN A 242 -25.49 6.01 14.64
N ALA A 243 -24.53 6.37 13.78
CA ALA A 243 -23.30 5.60 13.63
C ALA A 243 -22.54 5.49 14.96
N LYS A 244 -21.93 4.32 15.16
CA LYS A 244 -21.20 3.94 16.36
C LYS A 244 -19.84 3.37 15.97
N ILE A 245 -18.85 3.65 16.80
CA ILE A 245 -17.59 2.90 16.79
C ILE A 245 -17.76 1.77 17.79
N SER A 246 -17.63 0.54 17.31
CA SER A 246 -17.51 -0.64 18.14
C SER A 246 -16.05 -0.86 18.54
N GLY A 247 -15.82 -1.52 19.66
CA GLY A 247 -14.48 -1.85 20.09
C GLY A 247 -14.43 -2.91 21.16
N ASP A 248 -13.23 -3.43 21.37
CA ASP A 248 -12.89 -4.38 22.42
C ASP A 248 -11.73 -3.83 23.28
N ASN A 249 -11.03 -4.72 23.99
CA ASN A 249 -9.92 -4.32 24.86
C ASN A 249 -8.73 -3.70 24.11
N THR A 250 -8.62 -3.97 22.81
CA THR A 250 -7.45 -3.64 22.00
C THR A 250 -7.83 -2.83 20.76
N HIS A 251 -8.91 -3.19 20.09
CA HIS A 251 -9.23 -2.76 18.74
C HIS A 251 -10.55 -1.98 18.66
N PHE A 252 -10.75 -1.29 17.53
CA PHE A 252 -12.02 -0.68 17.17
C PHE A 252 -12.41 -0.96 15.71
N TRP A 253 -13.68 -0.77 15.40
CA TRP A 253 -14.22 -0.81 14.05
C TRP A 253 -15.46 0.09 13.95
N PRO A 254 -15.77 0.66 12.78
CA PRO A 254 -15.03 0.58 11.51
C PRO A 254 -13.74 1.42 11.52
N TYR A 255 -12.92 1.26 10.46
CA TYR A 255 -11.67 2.01 10.23
C TYR A 255 -10.57 1.79 11.28
N GLY A 256 -10.60 0.64 11.99
CA GLY A 256 -9.53 0.24 12.90
C GLY A 256 -8.27 -0.24 12.19
N LEU A 257 -8.40 -0.59 10.91
CA LEU A 257 -7.31 -1.15 10.09
C LEU A 257 -6.77 -2.47 10.67
N ASN A 258 -7.62 -3.28 11.30
CA ASN A 258 -7.20 -4.51 11.98
C ASN A 258 -6.79 -5.60 10.97
N TYR A 259 -7.37 -5.56 9.77
CA TYR A 259 -6.99 -6.39 8.63
C TYR A 259 -6.80 -5.54 7.37
N THR A 260 -5.87 -5.94 6.51
CA THR A 260 -5.66 -5.30 5.20
C THR A 260 -6.92 -5.35 4.33
N SER A 261 -7.74 -6.40 4.49
CA SER A 261 -9.02 -6.56 3.78
C SER A 261 -10.09 -5.54 4.17
N GLU A 262 -9.93 -4.81 5.28
CA GLU A 262 -10.83 -3.72 5.67
C GLU A 262 -10.67 -2.49 4.77
N VAL A 263 -9.52 -2.32 4.13
CA VAL A 263 -9.19 -1.15 3.31
C VAL A 263 -9.64 -1.37 1.87
N LYS A 264 -10.46 -0.45 1.36
CA LYS A 264 -10.93 -0.41 -0.03
C LYS A 264 -10.33 0.75 -0.81
N SER A 265 -9.99 1.84 -0.12
CA SER A 265 -9.35 3.01 -0.73
C SER A 265 -8.49 3.78 0.28
N ASP A 266 -7.69 4.73 -0.22
CA ASP A 266 -6.95 5.66 0.66
C ASP A 266 -7.89 6.47 1.57
N GLN A 267 -9.18 6.61 1.24
CA GLN A 267 -10.16 7.27 2.10
C GLN A 267 -10.35 6.54 3.44
N ASP A 268 -10.21 5.21 3.47
CA ASP A 268 -10.31 4.45 4.72
C ASP A 268 -9.13 4.76 5.66
N LEU A 269 -7.94 5.00 5.09
CA LEU A 269 -6.75 5.41 5.82
C LEU A 269 -6.90 6.84 6.38
N ILE A 270 -7.51 7.74 5.60
CA ILE A 270 -7.83 9.11 6.05
C ILE A 270 -8.85 9.05 7.18
N ASN A 271 -9.92 8.25 7.03
CA ASN A 271 -10.96 8.07 8.05
C ASN A 271 -10.37 7.49 9.35
N HIS A 272 -9.45 6.53 9.25
CA HIS A 272 -8.67 6.05 10.39
C HIS A 272 -7.94 7.20 11.10
N CYS A 273 -7.17 8.01 10.38
CA CYS A 273 -6.46 9.15 10.96
C CYS A 273 -7.41 10.15 11.63
N ILE A 274 -8.55 10.47 11.01
CA ILE A 274 -9.56 11.38 11.58
C ILE A 274 -10.12 10.83 12.89
N ILE A 275 -10.47 9.53 12.92
CA ILE A 275 -11.01 8.88 14.11
C ILE A 275 -9.96 8.83 15.22
N VAL A 276 -8.72 8.42 14.94
CA VAL A 276 -7.65 8.35 15.94
C VAL A 276 -7.31 9.74 16.49
N ASP A 277 -7.23 10.78 15.66
CA ASP A 277 -7.04 12.18 16.10
C ASP A 277 -8.18 12.68 16.98
N ALA A 278 -9.42 12.24 16.70
CA ALA A 278 -10.57 12.55 17.52
C ALA A 278 -10.53 11.80 18.87
N MET A 279 -10.20 10.51 18.86
CA MET A 279 -10.06 9.73 20.08
C MET A 279 -8.96 10.29 21.00
N LYS A 280 -7.86 10.82 20.45
CA LYS A 280 -6.85 11.54 21.25
C LYS A 280 -7.42 12.72 22.02
N LYS A 281 -8.41 13.43 21.47
CA LYS A 281 -9.11 14.54 22.15
C LYS A 281 -10.04 14.02 23.26
N ASP A 282 -10.46 12.77 23.19
CA ASP A 282 -11.21 12.07 24.25
C ASP A 282 -10.30 11.54 25.38
N GLY A 283 -8.98 11.72 25.25
CA GLY A 283 -8.01 11.50 26.31
C GLY A 283 -7.36 10.12 26.35
N ILE A 284 -7.41 9.35 25.26
CA ILE A 284 -6.52 8.18 25.09
C ILE A 284 -5.11 8.64 24.76
#